data_AF-A0A9E0CUA5-F1
#
_entry.id   AF-A0A9E0CUA5-F1
#
_cell.length_a   1.000
_cell.length_b   1.000
_cell.length_c   1.000
_cell.angle_alpha   90.00
_cell.angle_beta   90.00
_cell.angle_gamma   90.00
#
_symmetry.space_group_name_H-M   'P 1'
#
loop_
_entity.id
_entity.type
_entity.pdbx_description
1 polymer ?
#
loop_
_entity_poly.entity_id
_entity_poly.type
_entity_poly.pdbx_seq_one_letter_code
_entity_poly.pdbx_strand_id
1 'polypeptide(L)'
;EQVQLLELFQLQSDEGPCLDCYRTGLVVASERLDAESPWPVFAAESLRVGFPSVCAVPLRLHDVVLGCLNLFMRDPVPLGALDVALARALADVASIAIVQDQATREAAVREGQLQHALSSRIVIEQAKGMLAEFAGVDMDHAFARLRSFARNRNRRLTEVAAELVAGSIAVAQVSPGRVPPPPAGKASPPPA
;
A
#
# COMPACT_ATOMS: atom_id res chain seq x y z
N GLU A 1 26.33 -7.01 -2.60
CA GLU A 1 26.33 -8.41 -2.11
C GLU A 1 26.96 -8.54 -0.73
N GLN A 2 28.25 -8.21 -0.53
CA GLN A 2 28.94 -8.30 0.77
C GLN A 2 28.30 -7.47 1.92
N VAL A 3 27.85 -6.24 1.63
CA VAL A 3 27.18 -5.37 2.62
C VAL A 3 25.82 -5.92 3.05
N GLN A 4 25.04 -6.44 2.10
CA GLN A 4 23.72 -6.98 2.34
C GLN A 4 23.77 -8.26 3.19
N LEU A 5 24.82 -9.07 3.00
CA LEU A 5 25.10 -10.22 3.86
C LEU A 5 25.35 -9.78 5.31
N LEU A 6 26.11 -8.70 5.50
CA LEU A 6 26.45 -8.18 6.82
C LEU A 6 25.24 -7.56 7.53
N GLU A 7 24.33 -6.92 6.80
CA GLU A 7 23.04 -6.46 7.33
C GLU A 7 22.15 -7.61 7.78
N LEU A 8 22.09 -8.70 6.99
CA LEU A 8 21.36 -9.91 7.38
C LEU A 8 21.96 -10.56 8.64
N PHE A 9 23.28 -10.56 8.79
CA PHE A 9 23.93 -11.08 9.99
C PHE A 9 23.60 -10.29 11.26
N GLN A 10 23.52 -8.96 11.18
CA GLN A 10 23.11 -8.14 12.33
C GLN A 10 21.68 -8.47 12.78
N LEU A 11 20.78 -8.72 11.83
CA LEU A 11 19.40 -9.15 12.12
C LEU A 11 19.32 -10.57 12.68
N GLN A 12 20.17 -11.48 12.19
CA GLN A 12 20.19 -12.88 12.63
C GLN A 12 20.85 -13.08 13.99
N SER A 13 21.85 -12.27 14.32
CA SER A 13 22.64 -12.40 15.55
C SER A 13 22.09 -11.54 16.71
N ASP A 14 21.10 -10.67 16.45
CA ASP A 14 20.55 -9.67 17.38
C ASP A 14 21.62 -8.80 18.07
N GLU A 15 22.76 -8.59 17.39
CA GLU A 15 23.82 -7.69 17.80
C GLU A 15 24.39 -6.94 16.60
N GLY A 16 24.84 -5.70 16.81
CA GLY A 16 25.52 -4.92 15.79
C GLY A 16 25.26 -3.41 15.91
N PRO A 17 26.11 -2.60 15.26
CA PRO A 17 26.02 -1.14 15.31
C PRO A 17 24.70 -0.60 14.76
N CYS A 18 24.12 -1.24 13.73
CA CYS A 18 22.83 -0.84 13.16
C CYS A 18 21.71 -1.02 14.19
N LEU A 19 21.71 -2.14 14.92
CA LEU A 19 20.67 -2.45 15.89
C LEU A 19 20.72 -1.49 17.08
N ASP A 20 21.91 -1.22 17.60
CA ASP A 20 22.10 -0.26 18.69
C ASP A 20 21.77 1.17 18.24
N CYS A 21 22.15 1.55 17.02
CA CYS A 21 21.78 2.83 16.42
C CYS A 21 20.27 2.97 16.28
N TYR A 22 19.58 1.91 15.83
CA TYR A 22 18.13 1.89 15.71
C TYR A 22 17.44 2.02 17.07
N ARG A 23 17.90 1.25 18.07
CA ARG A 23 17.33 1.23 19.43
C ARG A 23 17.54 2.54 20.18
N THR A 24 18.72 3.15 20.05
CA THR A 24 19.08 4.37 20.80
C THR A 24 18.76 5.65 20.06
N GLY A 25 18.62 5.60 18.73
CA GLY A 25 18.56 6.78 17.89
C GLY A 25 19.84 7.62 17.91
N LEU A 26 20.97 7.05 18.32
CA LEU A 26 22.28 7.73 18.34
C LEU A 26 23.19 7.18 17.25
N VAL A 27 24.17 7.98 16.84
CA VAL A 27 25.23 7.49 15.95
C VAL A 27 26.07 6.48 16.73
N VAL A 28 26.27 5.31 16.12
CA VAL A 28 27.06 4.22 16.70
C VAL A 28 28.18 3.89 15.73
N ALA A 29 29.43 4.04 16.16
CA ALA A 29 30.59 3.85 15.30
C ALA A 29 31.68 3.05 16.01
N SER A 30 32.45 2.28 15.23
CA SER A 30 33.69 1.66 15.65
C SER A 30 34.73 1.83 14.55
N GLU A 31 35.82 2.52 14.89
CA GLU A 31 36.95 2.77 13.97
C GLU A 31 37.77 1.50 13.70
N ARG A 32 37.69 0.52 14.61
CA ARG A 32 38.35 -0.76 14.52
C ARG A 32 37.54 -1.81 15.27
N LEU A 33 37.00 -2.76 14.53
CA LEU A 33 36.38 -3.97 15.03
C LEU A 33 37.48 -4.97 15.41
N ASP A 34 37.29 -5.64 16.55
CA ASP A 34 38.14 -6.70 17.05
C ASP A 34 37.31 -7.67 17.92
N ALA A 35 37.99 -8.64 18.55
CA ALA A 35 37.33 -9.64 19.39
C ALA A 35 36.78 -9.07 20.72
N GLU A 36 37.20 -7.86 21.12
CA GLU A 36 36.71 -7.17 22.33
C GLU A 36 35.58 -6.18 22.01
N SER A 37 35.18 -6.09 20.73
CA SER A 37 34.04 -5.28 20.29
C SER A 37 32.76 -5.63 21.05
N PRO A 38 31.87 -4.66 21.33
CA PRO A 38 30.55 -4.91 21.90
C PRO A 38 29.67 -5.88 21.09
N TRP A 39 30.01 -6.12 19.83
CA TRP A 39 29.31 -7.01 18.91
C TRP A 39 30.29 -8.07 18.37
N PRO A 40 30.72 -9.06 19.18
CA PRO A 40 31.80 -9.96 18.83
C PRO A 40 31.50 -10.87 17.63
N VAL A 41 30.25 -11.33 17.46
CA VAL A 41 29.82 -12.14 16.31
C VAL A 41 29.80 -11.28 15.05
N PHE A 42 29.22 -10.08 15.14
CA PHE A 42 29.22 -9.13 14.02
C PHE A 42 30.64 -8.69 13.62
N ALA A 43 31.51 -8.41 14.59
CA ALA A 43 32.88 -7.98 14.36
C ALA A 43 33.69 -9.05 13.60
N ALA A 44 33.58 -10.32 14.01
CA ALA A 44 34.22 -11.44 13.34
C ALA A 44 33.78 -11.54 11.85
N GLU A 45 32.48 -11.44 11.58
CA GLU A 45 31.94 -11.50 10.22
C GLU A 45 32.32 -10.26 9.38
N SER A 46 32.25 -9.06 9.95
CA SER A 46 32.65 -7.82 9.28
C SER A 46 34.12 -7.86 8.86
N LEU A 47 35.00 -8.33 9.76
CA LEU A 47 36.42 -8.54 9.48
C LEU A 47 36.65 -9.59 8.38
N ARG A 48 35.91 -10.71 8.42
CA ARG A 48 35.98 -11.77 7.39
C ARG A 48 35.61 -11.25 6.00
N VAL A 49 34.70 -10.28 5.92
CA VAL A 49 34.26 -9.62 4.67
C VAL A 49 35.16 -8.43 4.28
N GLY A 50 36.11 -8.06 5.15
CA GLY A 50 37.10 -7.03 4.90
C GLY A 50 36.63 -5.61 5.21
N PHE A 51 35.75 -5.46 6.20
CA PHE A 51 35.31 -4.17 6.75
C PHE A 51 35.73 -4.06 8.22
N PRO A 52 36.94 -3.57 8.51
CA PRO A 52 37.41 -3.40 9.89
C PRO A 52 36.77 -2.22 10.62
N SER A 53 36.03 -1.35 9.93
CA SER A 53 35.44 -0.14 10.51
C SER A 53 34.00 0.05 10.04
N VAL A 54 33.15 0.55 10.94
CA VAL A 54 31.71 0.69 10.72
C VAL A 54 31.15 1.94 11.41
N CYS A 55 30.17 2.58 10.79
CA CYS A 55 29.39 3.65 11.39
C CYS A 55 27.93 3.51 10.98
N ALA A 56 27.04 3.49 11.96
CA ALA A 56 25.60 3.48 11.78
C ALA A 56 25.04 4.85 12.19
N VAL A 57 24.39 5.52 11.24
CA VAL A 57 23.77 6.83 11.46
C VAL A 57 22.24 6.66 11.42
N PRO A 58 21.49 7.16 12.41
CA PRO A 58 20.06 6.92 12.46
C PRO A 58 19.32 7.74 11.40
N LEU A 59 18.47 7.08 10.61
CA LEU A 59 17.49 7.71 9.73
C LEU A 59 16.30 8.11 10.60
N ARG A 60 16.09 9.42 10.81
CA ARG A 60 15.08 9.93 11.74
C ARG A 60 14.19 10.98 11.12
N LEU A 61 12.94 10.96 11.56
CA LEU A 61 12.03 12.07 11.39
C LEU A 61 11.50 12.46 12.76
N HIS A 62 11.92 13.63 13.26
CA HIS A 62 11.67 14.04 14.65
C HIS A 62 12.18 12.98 15.64
N ASP A 63 11.31 12.48 16.52
CA ASP A 63 11.64 11.50 17.55
C ASP A 63 11.51 10.03 17.08
N VAL A 64 11.15 9.81 15.81
CA VAL A 64 10.97 8.46 15.24
C VAL A 64 12.20 8.05 14.46
N VAL A 65 12.77 6.89 14.81
CA VAL A 65 13.83 6.23 14.04
C VAL A 65 13.20 5.32 12.98
N LEU A 66 13.40 5.68 11.73
CA LEU A 66 12.89 4.95 10.56
C LEU A 66 13.81 3.76 10.20
N GLY A 67 15.09 3.87 10.53
CA GLY A 67 16.12 2.89 10.21
C GLY A 67 17.52 3.45 10.46
N CYS A 68 18.53 2.88 9.80
CA CYS A 68 19.91 3.33 9.89
C CYS A 68 20.57 3.38 8.51
N LEU A 69 21.43 4.37 8.31
CA LEU A 69 22.41 4.42 7.24
C LEU A 69 23.70 3.77 7.76
N ASN A 70 24.06 2.61 7.20
CA ASN A 70 25.27 1.89 7.56
C ASN A 70 26.42 2.22 6.59
N LEU A 71 27.54 2.66 7.15
CA LEU A 71 28.78 2.96 6.46
C LEU A 71 29.82 1.92 6.87
N PHE A 72 30.24 1.08 5.94
CA PHE A 72 31.30 0.10 6.14
C PHE A 72 32.56 0.55 5.43
N MET A 73 33.68 0.61 6.15
CA MET A 73 34.94 1.14 5.64
C MET A 73 35.99 0.03 5.62
N ARG A 74 36.74 -0.05 4.51
CA ARG A 74 37.82 -1.03 4.33
C ARG A 74 39.12 -0.59 5.00
N ASP A 75 39.32 0.72 5.04
CA ASP A 75 40.46 1.32 5.72
C ASP A 75 40.01 1.82 7.10
N PRO A 76 40.77 1.55 8.18
CA PRO A 76 40.48 2.05 9.51
C PRO A 76 40.88 3.53 9.59
N VAL A 77 40.06 4.38 8.97
CA VAL A 77 40.18 5.83 9.03
C VAL A 77 39.23 6.34 10.11
N PRO A 78 39.69 7.19 11.05
CA PRO A 78 38.82 7.84 12.02
C PRO A 78 37.77 8.68 11.30
N LEU A 79 36.50 8.51 11.65
CA LEU A 79 35.46 9.42 11.17
C LEU A 79 35.53 10.70 12.00
N GLY A 80 35.98 11.78 11.38
CA GLY A 80 36.01 13.08 12.01
C GLY A 80 34.61 13.62 12.25
N ALA A 81 34.50 14.66 13.08
CA ALA A 81 33.23 15.34 13.33
C ALA A 81 32.54 15.83 12.05
N LEU A 82 33.32 16.22 11.03
CA LEU A 82 32.80 16.63 9.73
C LEU A 82 32.18 15.46 8.95
N ASP A 83 32.82 14.28 8.98
CA ASP A 83 32.32 13.09 8.28
C ASP A 83 31.01 12.61 8.90
N VAL A 84 30.93 12.61 10.24
CA VAL A 84 29.70 12.28 10.97
C VAL A 84 28.59 13.30 10.68
N ALA A 85 28.93 14.59 10.62
CA ALA A 85 27.97 15.64 10.27
C ALA A 85 27.43 15.47 8.84
N LEU A 86 28.30 15.13 7.88
CA LEU A 86 27.92 14.86 6.51
C LEU A 86 27.05 13.60 6.40
N ALA A 87 27.43 12.52 7.05
CA ALA A 87 26.65 11.28 7.09
C ALA A 87 25.26 11.51 7.70
N ARG A 88 25.16 12.36 8.74
CA ARG A 88 23.89 12.77 9.33
C ARG A 88 23.05 13.61 8.38
N ALA A 89 23.63 14.59 7.69
CA ALA A 89 22.91 15.37 6.70
C ALA A 89 22.35 14.50 5.57
N LEU A 90 23.13 13.51 5.10
CA LEU A 90 22.66 12.52 4.11
C LEU A 90 21.54 11.64 4.68
N ALA A 91 21.66 11.20 5.93
CA ALA A 91 20.64 10.42 6.62
C ALA A 91 19.33 11.23 6.78
N ASP A 92 19.40 12.52 7.07
CA ASP A 92 18.23 13.40 7.21
C ASP A 92 17.53 13.57 5.84
N VAL A 93 18.28 13.80 4.76
CA VAL A 93 17.72 13.89 3.40
C VAL A 93 17.09 12.57 2.98
N ALA A 94 17.76 11.44 3.23
CA ALA A 94 17.22 10.11 2.95
C ALA A 94 15.94 9.84 3.75
N SER A 95 15.87 10.26 5.01
CA SER A 95 14.69 10.12 5.86
C SER A 95 13.49 10.86 5.28
N ILE A 96 13.68 12.10 4.82
CA ILE A 96 12.63 12.89 4.16
C ILE A 96 12.16 12.18 2.88
N ALA A 97 13.10 11.72 2.04
CA ALA A 97 12.77 11.06 0.79
C ALA A 97 11.98 9.75 1.00
N ILE A 98 12.36 8.93 1.98
CA ILE A 98 11.67 7.68 2.32
C ILE A 98 10.22 7.97 2.73
N VAL A 99 10.01 8.95 3.61
CA VAL A 99 8.66 9.31 4.10
C VAL A 99 7.80 9.89 2.96
N GLN A 100 8.39 10.73 2.11
CA GLN A 100 7.68 11.30 0.96
C GLN A 100 7.28 10.25 -0.07
N ASP A 101 8.15 9.29 -0.38
CA ASP A 101 7.84 8.17 -1.29
C ASP A 101 6.70 7.31 -0.73
N GLN A 102 6.74 6.97 0.57
CA GLN A 102 5.67 6.23 1.23
C GLN A 102 4.32 6.97 1.15
N ALA A 103 4.30 8.25 1.52
CA ALA A 103 3.09 9.07 1.47
C ALA A 103 2.52 9.19 0.04
N THR A 104 3.40 9.32 -0.95
CA THR A 104 3.02 9.41 -2.37
C THR A 104 2.40 8.10 -2.87
N ARG A 105 3.00 6.95 -2.53
CA ARG A 105 2.47 5.63 -2.88
C ARG A 105 1.10 5.39 -2.26
N GLU A 106 0.93 5.72 -0.98
CA GLU A 106 -0.36 5.61 -0.29
C GLU A 106 -1.42 6.53 -0.88
N ALA A 107 -1.05 7.75 -1.29
CA ALA A 107 -1.94 8.66 -1.98
C ALA A 107 -2.38 8.08 -3.34
N ALA A 108 -1.45 7.56 -4.13
CA ALA A 108 -1.73 6.96 -5.43
C ALA A 108 -2.66 5.73 -5.32
N VAL A 109 -2.45 4.88 -4.31
CA VAL A 109 -3.34 3.74 -4.04
C VAL A 109 -4.76 4.21 -3.70
N ARG A 110 -4.89 5.22 -2.83
CA ARG A 110 -6.20 5.80 -2.45
C ARG A 110 -6.90 6.44 -3.65
N GLU A 111 -6.17 7.20 -4.46
CA GLU A 111 -6.68 7.80 -5.69
C GLU A 111 -7.21 6.72 -6.64
N GLY A 112 -6.43 5.66 -6.88
CA GLY A 112 -6.85 4.54 -7.72
C GLY A 112 -8.12 3.85 -7.22
N GLN A 113 -8.25 3.64 -5.90
CA GLN A 113 -9.46 3.08 -5.30
C GLN A 113 -10.68 4.00 -5.47
N LEU A 114 -10.51 5.31 -5.24
CA LEU A 114 -11.58 6.30 -5.43
C LEU A 114 -12.02 6.37 -6.90
N GLN A 115 -11.07 6.45 -7.83
CA GLN A 115 -11.36 6.50 -9.26
C GLN A 115 -12.07 5.22 -9.73
N HIS A 116 -11.66 4.06 -9.22
CA HIS A 116 -12.34 2.79 -9.49
C HIS A 116 -13.78 2.79 -8.94
N ALA A 117 -14.00 3.28 -7.72
CA ALA A 117 -15.34 3.36 -7.13
C ALA A 117 -16.25 4.34 -7.91
N LEU A 118 -15.74 5.50 -8.30
CA LEU A 118 -16.47 6.51 -9.07
C LEU A 118 -16.86 6.00 -10.46
N SER A 119 -15.90 5.44 -11.21
CA SER A 119 -16.16 4.85 -12.53
C SER A 119 -17.16 3.69 -12.46
N SER A 120 -17.03 2.83 -11.45
CA SER A 120 -17.97 1.74 -11.17
C SER A 120 -19.40 2.25 -10.90
N ARG A 121 -19.54 3.33 -10.13
CA ARG A 121 -20.85 3.92 -9.84
C ARG A 121 -21.50 4.50 -11.10
N ILE A 122 -20.75 5.20 -11.94
CA ILE A 122 -21.26 5.80 -13.18
C ILE A 122 -21.84 4.70 -14.08
N VAL A 123 -21.09 3.64 -14.34
CA VAL A 123 -21.53 2.58 -15.25
C VAL A 123 -22.74 1.80 -14.69
N ILE A 124 -22.79 1.59 -13.38
CA ILE A 124 -23.94 0.95 -12.73
C ILE A 124 -25.20 1.83 -12.83
N GLU A 125 -25.09 3.14 -12.61
CA GLU A 125 -26.24 4.05 -12.72
C GLU A 125 -26.75 4.15 -14.16
N GLN A 126 -25.86 4.15 -15.16
CA GLN A 126 -26.28 4.07 -16.57
C GLN A 126 -27.01 2.77 -16.89
N ALA A 127 -26.46 1.63 -16.46
CA ALA A 127 -27.10 0.33 -16.61
C ALA A 127 -28.47 0.26 -15.93
N LYS A 128 -28.60 0.80 -14.70
CA LYS A 128 -29.89 0.91 -14.01
C LYS A 128 -30.89 1.72 -14.82
N GLY A 129 -30.50 2.87 -15.37
CA GLY A 129 -31.35 3.71 -16.22
C GLY A 129 -31.84 2.98 -17.46
N MET A 130 -30.96 2.27 -18.18
CA MET A 130 -31.33 1.47 -19.35
C MET A 130 -32.35 0.37 -19.01
N LEU A 131 -32.19 -0.29 -17.87
CA LEU A 131 -33.10 -1.35 -17.41
C LEU A 131 -34.44 -0.80 -16.92
N ALA A 132 -34.42 0.31 -16.20
CA ALA A 132 -35.60 1.01 -15.71
C ALA A 132 -36.49 1.43 -16.88
N GLU A 133 -35.89 2.06 -17.89
CA GLU A 133 -36.60 2.49 -19.10
C GLU A 133 -37.15 1.30 -19.90
N PHE A 134 -36.33 0.28 -20.16
CA PHE A 134 -36.75 -0.88 -20.94
C PHE A 134 -37.89 -1.68 -20.29
N ALA A 135 -37.84 -1.86 -18.97
CA ALA A 135 -38.83 -2.66 -18.25
C ALA A 135 -39.96 -1.83 -17.62
N GLY A 136 -39.91 -0.50 -17.71
CA GLY A 136 -40.88 0.39 -17.08
C GLY A 136 -40.96 0.21 -15.55
N VAL A 137 -39.81 0.04 -14.89
CA VAL A 137 -39.69 -0.16 -13.44
C VAL A 137 -38.88 0.96 -12.80
N ASP A 138 -39.00 1.14 -11.49
CA ASP A 138 -38.15 2.09 -10.75
C ASP A 138 -36.68 1.65 -10.71
N MET A 139 -35.81 2.57 -10.29
CA MET A 139 -34.36 2.36 -10.22
C MET A 139 -33.94 1.25 -9.23
N ASP A 140 -34.73 1.01 -8.18
CA ASP A 140 -34.44 -0.01 -7.17
C ASP A 140 -34.72 -1.42 -7.71
N HIS A 141 -35.84 -1.59 -8.41
CA HIS A 141 -36.18 -2.81 -9.14
C HIS A 141 -35.19 -3.07 -10.27
N ALA A 142 -34.79 -2.05 -11.03
CA ALA A 142 -33.76 -2.17 -12.07
C ALA A 142 -32.42 -2.65 -11.48
N PHE A 143 -31.99 -2.07 -10.36
CA PHE A 143 -30.78 -2.48 -9.66
C PHE A 143 -30.87 -3.90 -9.11
N ALA A 144 -32.00 -4.28 -8.52
CA ALA A 144 -32.23 -5.64 -8.03
C ALA A 144 -32.11 -6.68 -9.15
N ARG A 145 -32.62 -6.38 -10.36
CA ARG A 145 -32.50 -7.24 -11.55
C ARG A 145 -31.06 -7.35 -12.02
N LEU A 146 -30.36 -6.22 -12.17
CA LEU A 146 -28.95 -6.20 -12.55
C LEU A 146 -28.08 -7.02 -11.58
N ARG A 147 -28.31 -6.83 -10.27
CA ARG A 147 -27.62 -7.57 -9.20
C ARG A 147 -27.93 -9.07 -9.22
N SER A 148 -29.19 -9.44 -9.43
CA SER A 148 -29.61 -10.84 -9.54
C SER A 148 -28.96 -11.51 -10.75
N PHE A 149 -28.97 -10.85 -11.91
CA PHE A 149 -28.35 -11.36 -13.13
C PHE A 149 -26.85 -11.60 -12.96
N ALA A 150 -26.13 -10.66 -12.37
CA ALA A 150 -24.70 -10.79 -12.10
C ALA A 150 -24.40 -11.94 -11.12
N ARG A 151 -25.16 -12.01 -10.01
CA ARG A 151 -24.99 -13.04 -8.98
C ARG A 151 -25.27 -14.45 -9.51
N ASN A 152 -26.33 -14.64 -10.29
CA ASN A 152 -26.71 -15.94 -10.85
C ASN A 152 -25.67 -16.47 -11.85
N ARG A 153 -24.79 -15.61 -12.36
CA ARG A 153 -23.70 -15.97 -13.27
C ARG A 153 -22.32 -15.90 -12.61
N ASN A 154 -22.27 -15.64 -11.30
CA ASN A 154 -21.05 -15.47 -10.53
C ASN A 154 -20.10 -14.39 -11.11
N ARG A 155 -20.67 -13.28 -11.59
CA ARG A 155 -19.95 -12.17 -12.24
C ARG A 155 -19.96 -10.91 -11.40
N ARG A 156 -18.98 -10.04 -11.60
CA ARG A 156 -18.96 -8.73 -10.92
C ARG A 156 -20.06 -7.84 -11.49
N LEU A 157 -20.74 -7.11 -10.61
CA LEU A 157 -21.84 -6.22 -10.98
C LEU A 157 -21.41 -5.15 -11.99
N THR A 158 -20.21 -4.60 -11.80
CA THR A 158 -19.60 -3.58 -12.65
C THR A 158 -19.30 -4.07 -14.06
N GLU A 159 -18.86 -5.33 -14.21
CA GLU A 159 -18.61 -5.96 -15.51
C GLU A 159 -19.92 -6.14 -16.29
N VAL A 160 -20.95 -6.66 -15.62
CA VAL A 160 -22.28 -6.82 -16.24
C VAL A 160 -22.88 -5.46 -16.62
N ALA A 161 -22.73 -4.45 -15.77
CA ALA A 161 -23.17 -3.09 -16.08
C ALA A 161 -22.43 -2.53 -17.29
N ALA A 162 -21.11 -2.70 -17.37
CA ALA A 162 -20.30 -2.24 -18.49
C ALA A 162 -20.67 -2.94 -19.80
N GLU A 163 -20.87 -4.26 -19.77
CA GLU A 163 -21.29 -5.02 -20.96
C GLU A 163 -22.71 -4.67 -21.41
N LEU A 164 -23.61 -4.38 -20.47
CA LEU A 164 -24.94 -3.89 -20.78
C LEU A 164 -24.88 -2.51 -21.46
N VAL A 165 -24.09 -1.59 -20.91
CA VAL A 165 -23.90 -0.24 -21.47
C VAL A 165 -23.20 -0.28 -22.82
N ALA A 166 -22.23 -1.19 -23.00
CA ALA A 166 -21.53 -1.42 -24.27
C ALA A 166 -22.37 -2.22 -25.29
N GLY A 167 -23.55 -2.71 -24.90
CA GLY A 167 -24.44 -3.50 -25.77
C GLY A 167 -23.98 -4.94 -26.04
N SER A 168 -22.95 -5.43 -25.32
CA SER A 168 -22.51 -6.83 -25.40
C SER A 168 -23.50 -7.80 -24.75
N ILE A 169 -24.26 -7.32 -23.77
CA ILE A 169 -25.42 -8.00 -23.20
C ILE A 169 -26.68 -7.24 -23.62
N ALA A 170 -27.69 -7.96 -24.10
CA ALA A 170 -28.97 -7.34 -24.43
C ALA A 170 -29.78 -7.03 -23.16
N VAL A 171 -30.44 -5.86 -23.12
CA VAL A 171 -31.26 -5.43 -21.96
C VAL A 171 -32.34 -6.46 -21.60
N ALA A 172 -32.93 -7.10 -22.61
CA ALA A 172 -33.92 -8.17 -22.44
C ALA A 172 -33.39 -9.43 -21.74
N GLN A 173 -32.07 -9.69 -21.79
CA GLN A 173 -31.45 -10.83 -21.09
C GLN A 173 -31.32 -10.57 -19.59
N VAL A 174 -31.11 -9.31 -19.20
CA VAL A 174 -30.96 -8.89 -17.80
C VAL A 174 -32.31 -8.65 -17.14
N SER A 175 -33.27 -8.13 -17.90
CA SER A 175 -34.59 -7.76 -17.43
C SER A 175 -35.63 -8.25 -18.43
N PRO A 176 -36.45 -9.26 -18.12
CA PRO A 176 -37.59 -9.58 -18.97
C PRO A 176 -38.49 -8.34 -19.04
N GLY A 177 -39.01 -8.05 -20.25
CA GLY A 177 -39.71 -6.81 -20.59
C GLY A 177 -40.87 -6.45 -19.66
N ARG A 178 -41.48 -5.29 -19.92
CA ARG A 178 -42.45 -4.62 -19.03
C ARG A 178 -43.32 -5.59 -18.22
N VAL A 179 -43.18 -5.53 -16.89
CA VAL A 179 -44.10 -6.23 -15.99
C VAL A 179 -45.42 -5.47 -16.05
N PRO A 180 -46.56 -6.15 -16.34
CA PRO A 180 -47.86 -5.51 -16.33
C PRO A 180 -48.10 -4.85 -14.96
N PRO A 181 -48.71 -3.65 -14.90
CA PRO A 181 -49.07 -3.07 -13.62
C PRO A 181 -49.94 -4.07 -12.82
N PRO A 182 -49.79 -4.14 -11.49
CA PRO A 182 -50.61 -5.02 -10.66
C PRO A 182 -52.10 -4.72 -10.93
N PRO A 183 -52.97 -5.75 -10.96
CA PRO A 183 -54.39 -5.55 -11.21
C PRO A 183 -54.94 -4.53 -10.20
N ALA A 184 -55.64 -3.51 -10.69
CA ALA A 184 -56.21 -2.46 -9.85
C ALA A 184 -57.02 -3.10 -8.72
N GLY A 185 -56.52 -2.96 -7.49
CA GLY A 185 -57.23 -3.39 -6.29
C GLY A 185 -58.59 -2.69 -6.28
N LYS A 186 -59.67 -3.48 -6.19
CA LYS A 186 -61.04 -2.97 -6.17
C LYS A 186 -61.14 -1.85 -5.12
N ALA A 187 -61.44 -0.64 -5.58
CA ALA A 187 -61.74 0.48 -4.70
C ALA A 187 -62.87 0.05 -3.76
N SER A 188 -62.60 0.07 -2.45
CA SER A 188 -63.65 -0.06 -1.46
C SER A 188 -64.53 1.19 -1.53
N PRO A 189 -65.86 1.05 -1.59
CA PRO A 189 -66.74 2.20 -1.67
C PRO A 189 -66.67 3.02 -0.37
N PRO A 190 -66.88 4.35 -0.45
CA PRO A 190 -66.79 5.23 0.71
C PRO A 190 -67.90 4.91 1.73
N PRO A 191 -67.63 5.11 3.04
CA PRO A 191 -68.62 4.91 4.09
C PRO A 191 -69.74 5.97 4.00
N ALA A 192 -70.96 5.52 4.28
CA ALA A 192 -72.18 6.34 4.34
C ALA A 192 -72.25 7.23 5.58
#